data_AF-A0A923LFI9-F1
#
_entry.id   AF-A0A923LFI9-F1
#
_cell.length_a   1.000
_cell.length_b   1.000
_cell.length_c   1.000
_cell.angle_alpha   90.00
_cell.angle_beta   90.00
_cell.angle_gamma   90.00
#
_symmetry.space_group_name_H-M   'P 1'
#
loop_
_entity.id
_entity.type
_entity.pdbx_description
1 polymer ?
#
loop_
_entity_poly.entity_id
_entity_poly.type
_entity_poly.pdbx_seq_one_letter_code
_entity_poly.pdbx_strand_id
1 'polypeptide(L)'
;MKKENRKLAQQQRAAERKKKELTRKFKKFLVIFIPLLAVLLLVAVLVWDSVRSDSSDNDSASSADSQTDANSGGTDTSLSTDSSLSVADGNTVNIDYVGTVDGVEFDGGSTNGAGTDLTIGSGLYIDDFEEQLIGSHPGDTVEVHVTFPNPYTGNPDLSGKDAVFTVTINGIYQ
;
A
#
# COMPACT_ATOMS: atom_id res chain seq x y z
N MET A 1 -38.94 -23.81 0.47
CA MET A 1 -38.98 -22.64 1.37
C MET A 1 -38.23 -22.78 2.71
N LYS A 2 -37.99 -23.98 3.30
CA LYS A 2 -37.31 -24.10 4.63
C LYS A 2 -35.76 -24.19 4.62
N LYS A 3 -35.12 -24.41 3.47
CA LYS A 3 -33.66 -24.60 3.39
C LYS A 3 -32.89 -23.27 3.33
N GLU A 4 -33.49 -22.23 2.75
CA GLU A 4 -32.84 -20.92 2.59
C GLU A 4 -32.80 -20.12 3.89
N ASN A 5 -33.88 -20.15 4.68
CA ASN A 5 -33.93 -19.47 5.99
C ASN A 5 -32.93 -20.02 7.01
N ARG A 6 -32.42 -21.26 6.83
CA ARG A 6 -31.39 -21.85 7.70
C ARG A 6 -29.98 -21.39 7.33
N LYS A 7 -29.70 -21.19 6.04
CA LYS A 7 -28.40 -20.71 5.55
C LYS A 7 -28.14 -19.26 5.95
N LEU A 8 -29.16 -18.40 5.82
CA LEU A 8 -29.10 -17.01 6.27
C LEU A 8 -28.80 -16.88 7.77
N ALA A 9 -29.45 -17.71 8.60
CA ALA A 9 -29.17 -17.74 10.04
C ALA A 9 -27.75 -18.22 10.38
N GLN A 10 -27.17 -19.14 9.60
CA GLN A 10 -25.78 -19.58 9.78
C GLN A 10 -24.78 -18.50 9.35
N GLN A 11 -25.04 -17.81 8.23
CA GLN A 11 -24.17 -16.73 7.75
C GLN A 11 -24.16 -15.53 8.68
N GLN A 12 -25.32 -15.13 9.22
CA GLN A 12 -25.39 -14.02 10.18
C GLN A 12 -24.63 -14.35 11.47
N ARG A 13 -24.75 -15.58 11.98
CA ARG A 13 -23.99 -16.04 13.16
C ARG A 13 -22.48 -16.15 12.89
N ALA A 14 -22.09 -16.53 11.68
CA ALA A 14 -20.68 -16.57 11.28
C ALA A 14 -20.10 -15.15 11.14
N ALA A 15 -20.86 -14.22 10.55
CA ALA A 15 -20.46 -12.82 10.41
C ALA A 15 -20.34 -12.12 11.79
N GLU A 16 -21.25 -12.39 12.72
CA GLU A 16 -21.13 -11.88 14.09
C GLU A 16 -19.90 -12.41 14.83
N ARG A 17 -19.50 -13.66 14.58
CA ARG A 17 -18.29 -14.24 15.17
C ARG A 17 -17.02 -13.58 14.61
N LYS A 18 -16.97 -13.36 13.29
CA LYS A 18 -15.86 -12.67 12.64
C LYS A 18 -15.67 -11.24 13.18
N LYS A 19 -16.76 -10.49 13.36
CA LYS A 19 -16.72 -9.14 13.98
C LYS A 19 -16.21 -9.15 15.42
N LYS A 20 -16.58 -10.17 16.21
CA LYS A 20 -16.11 -10.33 17.60
C LYS A 20 -14.65 -10.76 17.70
N GLU A 21 -14.12 -11.46 16.69
CA GLU A 21 -12.73 -11.88 16.66
C GLU A 21 -11.79 -10.73 16.24
N LEU A 22 -12.20 -9.97 15.22
CA LEU A 22 -11.46 -8.79 14.73
C LEU A 22 -11.28 -7.74 15.83
N THR A 23 -12.35 -7.43 16.56
CA THR A 23 -12.31 -6.45 17.67
C THR A 23 -11.40 -6.88 18.82
N ARG A 24 -11.19 -8.20 19.02
CA ARG A 24 -10.30 -8.72 20.06
C ARG A 24 -8.83 -8.68 19.66
N LYS A 25 -8.53 -8.97 18.38
CA LYS A 25 -7.16 -8.87 17.83
C LYS A 25 -6.73 -7.41 17.73
N PHE A 26 -7.62 -6.53 17.27
CA PHE A 26 -7.36 -5.09 17.13
C PHE A 26 -7.05 -4.40 18.47
N LYS A 27 -7.75 -4.76 19.56
CA LYS A 27 -7.52 -4.15 20.88
C LYS A 27 -6.16 -4.52 21.49
N LYS A 28 -5.60 -5.69 21.14
CA LYS A 28 -4.24 -6.09 21.56
C LYS A 28 -3.17 -5.44 20.67
N PHE A 29 -3.43 -5.33 19.37
CA PHE A 29 -2.56 -4.66 18.41
C PHE A 29 -2.42 -3.16 18.76
N LEU A 30 -3.53 -2.47 19.03
CA LEU A 30 -3.55 -1.05 19.36
C LEU A 30 -2.70 -0.70 20.60
N VAL A 31 -2.72 -1.53 21.65
CA VAL A 31 -1.99 -1.24 22.91
C VAL A 31 -0.47 -1.34 22.76
N ILE A 32 0.03 -2.19 21.86
CA ILE A 32 1.47 -2.37 21.62
C ILE A 32 1.98 -1.32 20.62
N PHE A 33 1.16 -0.95 19.63
CA PHE A 33 1.55 0.02 18.60
C PHE A 33 1.49 1.48 19.07
N ILE A 34 0.59 1.85 19.99
CA ILE A 34 0.50 3.23 20.53
C ILE A 34 1.84 3.74 21.11
N PRO A 35 2.55 3.03 22.02
CA PRO A 35 3.81 3.53 22.56
C PRO A 35 4.94 3.59 21.52
N LEU A 36 4.97 2.66 20.56
CA LEU A 36 5.96 2.66 19.47
C LEU A 36 5.75 3.84 18.50
N LEU A 37 4.49 4.11 18.13
CA LEU A 37 4.12 5.24 17.28
C LEU A 37 4.46 6.59 17.94
N ALA A 38 4.26 6.71 19.25
CA ALA A 38 4.56 7.94 20.00
C ALA A 38 6.06 8.26 20.01
N VAL A 39 6.93 7.25 20.09
CA VAL A 39 8.39 7.42 20.02
C VAL A 39 8.83 7.78 18.60
N LEU A 40 8.26 7.14 17.57
CA LEU A 40 8.54 7.45 16.16
C LEU A 40 8.17 8.90 15.82
N LEU A 41 7.01 9.39 16.28
CA LEU A 41 6.58 10.77 16.08
C LEU A 41 7.53 11.78 16.75
N LEU A 42 8.05 11.46 17.93
CA LEU A 42 9.00 12.30 18.65
C LEU A 42 10.33 12.44 17.87
N VAL A 43 10.78 11.37 17.22
CA VAL A 43 11.97 11.38 16.35
C VAL A 43 11.70 12.18 15.07
N ALA A 44 10.53 12.04 14.44
CA ALA A 44 10.18 12.81 13.24
C ALA A 44 10.13 14.32 13.50
N VAL A 45 9.63 14.75 14.66
CA VAL A 45 9.61 16.17 15.08
C VAL A 45 11.03 16.73 15.25
N LEU A 46 11.98 15.92 15.74
CA LEU A 46 13.39 16.32 15.88
C LEU A 46 14.11 16.48 14.53
N VAL A 47 13.73 15.71 13.51
CA VAL A 47 14.34 15.79 12.18
C VAL A 47 13.77 16.96 11.36
N TRP A 48 12.49 17.31 11.55
CA TRP A 48 11.85 18.43 10.85
C TRP A 48 12.45 19.80 11.20
N ASP A 49 12.96 19.97 12.43
CA ASP A 49 13.58 21.24 12.87
C ASP A 49 14.93 21.52 12.17
N SER A 50 15.62 20.49 11.69
CA SER A 50 16.95 20.65 11.05
C SER A 50 16.90 20.97 9.54
N VAL A 51 15.73 20.91 8.90
CA VAL A 51 15.56 21.09 7.43
C VAL A 51 14.86 22.42 7.08
N ARG A 52 14.93 23.40 8.00
CA ARG A 52 14.51 24.78 7.72
C ARG A 52 15.62 25.77 8.06
N SER A 53 16.71 25.69 7.30
CA SER A 53 17.70 26.75 7.20
C SER A 53 18.29 26.70 5.80
N ASP A 54 17.56 27.24 4.82
CA ASP A 54 18.15 28.20 3.90
C ASP A 54 17.03 28.93 3.13
N SER A 55 17.04 30.25 3.17
CA SER A 55 16.42 31.12 2.17
C SER A 55 17.15 32.45 2.21
N SER A 56 18.37 32.41 1.68
CA SER A 56 18.89 33.32 0.65
C SER A 56 18.20 34.68 0.47
N ASP A 57 18.91 35.74 0.85
CA ASP A 57 18.71 37.09 0.31
C ASP A 57 19.20 37.12 -1.16
N ASN A 58 18.35 37.64 -2.06
CA ASN A 58 18.65 37.88 -3.47
C ASN A 58 18.72 39.39 -3.71
N ASP A 59 19.84 39.89 -4.23
CA ASP A 59 19.89 41.21 -4.84
C ASP A 59 20.88 41.27 -6.02
N SER A 60 20.42 41.92 -7.09
CA SER A 60 21.15 42.54 -8.21
C SER A 60 21.63 41.70 -9.41
N ALA A 61 20.85 41.86 -10.49
CA ALA A 61 21.23 42.24 -11.86
C ALA A 61 22.25 41.40 -12.68
N SER A 62 21.79 40.86 -13.83
CA SER A 62 22.24 41.26 -15.18
C SER A 62 21.88 40.20 -16.23
N SER A 63 21.27 40.68 -17.31
CA SER A 63 21.15 40.19 -18.70
C SER A 63 21.84 38.87 -19.10
N ALA A 64 21.10 37.96 -19.72
CA ALA A 64 21.25 37.56 -21.13
C ALA A 64 20.43 36.29 -21.45
N ASP A 65 19.64 36.42 -22.50
CA ASP A 65 18.97 35.43 -23.34
C ASP A 65 19.68 34.05 -23.45
N SER A 66 18.93 32.97 -23.19
CA SER A 66 18.93 31.72 -23.99
C SER A 66 17.86 30.76 -23.47
N GLN A 67 16.84 30.55 -24.30
CA GLN A 67 15.91 29.43 -24.22
C GLN A 67 16.66 28.10 -24.19
N THR A 68 16.19 27.15 -23.39
CA THR A 68 16.14 25.75 -23.83
C THR A 68 14.97 25.05 -23.16
N ASP A 69 13.89 24.93 -23.91
CA ASP A 69 12.81 24.00 -23.68
C ASP A 69 13.36 22.56 -23.63
N ALA A 70 13.04 21.83 -22.56
CA ALA A 70 13.09 20.38 -22.53
C ALA A 70 11.75 19.87 -22.00
N ASN A 71 10.83 19.73 -22.94
CA ASN A 71 9.59 18.97 -22.90
C ASN A 71 9.64 17.72 -22.00
N SER A 72 8.81 17.69 -20.95
CA SER A 72 8.22 16.45 -20.46
C SER A 72 6.78 16.74 -20.09
N GLY A 73 5.85 16.28 -20.93
CA GLY A 73 4.41 16.45 -20.72
C GLY A 73 3.98 15.73 -19.44
N GLY A 74 3.78 16.49 -18.37
CA GLY A 74 3.08 16.01 -17.20
C GLY A 74 1.59 16.17 -17.44
N THR A 75 0.93 15.10 -17.85
CA THR A 75 -0.50 14.94 -17.61
C THR A 75 -0.77 15.22 -16.14
N ASP A 76 -1.75 16.07 -15.80
CA ASP A 76 -2.21 16.27 -14.43
C ASP A 76 -2.84 14.97 -13.91
N THR A 77 -1.99 14.02 -13.53
CA THR A 77 -2.44 12.70 -13.12
C THR A 77 -2.94 12.77 -11.68
N SER A 78 -4.25 12.64 -11.50
CA SER A 78 -4.92 12.76 -10.20
C SER A 78 -5.27 11.38 -9.64
N LEU A 79 -5.13 11.18 -8.33
CA LEU A 79 -5.51 9.94 -7.67
C LEU A 79 -7.03 9.89 -7.47
N SER A 80 -7.71 9.01 -8.20
CA SER A 80 -9.16 8.80 -8.05
C SER A 80 -9.47 7.66 -7.10
N THR A 81 -10.38 7.91 -6.16
CA THR A 81 -10.87 6.93 -5.17
C THR A 81 -12.28 6.43 -5.49
N ASP A 82 -12.76 6.65 -6.71
CA ASP A 82 -14.07 6.21 -7.16
C ASP A 82 -14.13 4.68 -7.27
N SER A 83 -14.96 4.06 -6.45
CA SER A 83 -15.13 2.60 -6.40
C SER A 83 -15.85 2.01 -7.62
N SER A 84 -16.37 2.84 -8.54
CA SER A 84 -16.88 2.38 -9.84
C SER A 84 -15.76 2.05 -10.84
N LEU A 85 -14.52 2.45 -10.55
CA LEU A 85 -13.35 2.15 -11.36
C LEU A 85 -12.78 0.77 -11.01
N SER A 86 -12.38 0.03 -12.02
CA SER A 86 -11.71 -1.27 -11.88
C SER A 86 -10.25 -1.17 -12.32
N VAL A 87 -9.34 -1.72 -11.53
CA VAL A 87 -7.93 -1.85 -11.88
C VAL A 87 -7.76 -2.69 -13.14
N ALA A 88 -6.99 -2.20 -14.09
CA ALA A 88 -6.64 -2.89 -15.32
C ALA A 88 -5.13 -2.83 -15.61
N ASP A 89 -4.67 -3.66 -16.53
CA ASP A 89 -3.29 -3.65 -17.02
C ASP A 89 -2.90 -2.25 -17.52
N GLY A 90 -1.70 -1.80 -17.16
CA GLY A 90 -1.18 -0.46 -17.45
C GLY A 90 -1.72 0.67 -16.55
N ASN A 91 -2.66 0.41 -15.63
CA ASN A 91 -3.05 1.41 -14.64
C ASN A 91 -1.96 1.57 -13.57
N THR A 92 -1.72 2.80 -13.15
CA THR A 92 -0.98 3.07 -11.92
C THR A 92 -1.96 3.20 -10.77
N VAL A 93 -1.73 2.43 -9.71
CA VAL A 93 -2.56 2.38 -8.52
C VAL A 93 -1.74 2.75 -7.30
N ASN A 94 -2.34 3.45 -6.34
CA ASN A 94 -1.75 3.63 -5.02
C ASN A 94 -2.27 2.51 -4.12
N ILE A 95 -1.36 1.72 -3.54
CA ILE A 95 -1.70 0.57 -2.70
C ILE A 95 -1.01 0.64 -1.35
N ASP A 96 -1.63 0.05 -0.34
CA ASP A 96 -0.98 -0.35 0.90
C ASP A 96 -0.94 -1.86 0.98
N TYR A 97 0.14 -2.43 1.50
CA TYR A 97 0.21 -3.87 1.67
C TYR A 97 0.91 -4.27 2.96
N VAL A 98 0.58 -5.47 3.44
CA VAL A 98 1.26 -6.15 4.53
C VAL A 98 1.49 -7.61 4.13
N GLY A 99 2.75 -7.97 3.97
CA GLY A 99 3.24 -9.29 3.59
C GLY A 99 3.57 -10.13 4.81
N THR A 100 3.13 -11.38 4.78
CA THR A 100 3.40 -12.37 5.82
C THR A 100 3.92 -13.66 5.22
N VAL A 101 4.84 -14.32 5.93
CA VAL A 101 5.33 -15.66 5.63
C VAL A 101 5.04 -16.51 6.87
N ASP A 102 4.40 -17.67 6.69
CA ASP A 102 3.95 -18.51 7.79
C ASP A 102 3.11 -17.77 8.86
N GLY A 103 2.40 -16.72 8.44
CA GLY A 103 1.57 -15.87 9.30
C GLY A 103 2.35 -14.84 10.14
N VAL A 104 3.63 -14.63 9.86
CA VAL A 104 4.49 -13.62 10.50
C VAL A 104 4.88 -12.56 9.46
N GLU A 105 4.70 -11.28 9.81
CA GLU A 105 5.17 -10.17 8.97
C GLU A 105 6.69 -10.20 8.84
N PHE A 106 7.20 -10.01 7.63
CA PHE A 106 8.63 -9.95 7.36
C PHE A 106 9.09 -8.52 7.06
N ASP A 107 10.36 -8.24 7.31
CA ASP A 107 10.93 -6.90 7.11
C ASP A 107 10.90 -6.48 5.63
N GLY A 108 10.55 -5.23 5.37
CA GLY A 108 10.29 -4.71 4.02
C GLY A 108 9.00 -5.23 3.36
N GLY A 109 8.23 -6.08 4.04
CA GLY A 109 6.97 -6.62 3.54
C GLY A 109 5.76 -5.72 3.73
N SER A 110 5.92 -4.48 4.23
CA SER A 110 4.80 -3.60 4.56
C SER A 110 5.05 -2.15 4.15
N THR A 111 4.02 -1.48 3.64
CA THR A 111 4.02 -0.02 3.40
C THR A 111 3.79 0.78 4.67
N ASN A 112 3.36 0.14 5.77
CA ASN A 112 2.99 0.76 7.04
C ASN A 112 1.94 1.89 6.90
N GLY A 113 1.10 1.84 5.87
CA GLY A 113 0.09 2.87 5.60
C GLY A 113 0.62 4.13 4.91
N ALA A 114 1.88 4.14 4.47
CA ALA A 114 2.45 5.25 3.71
C ALA A 114 1.93 5.30 2.26
N GLY A 115 1.34 4.20 1.77
CA GLY A 115 1.03 4.00 0.36
C GLY A 115 2.28 3.80 -0.49
N THR A 116 2.11 3.12 -1.61
CA THR A 116 3.12 3.05 -2.68
C THR A 116 2.45 2.92 -4.03
N ASP A 117 3.11 3.43 -5.06
CA ASP A 117 2.56 3.45 -6.42
C ASP A 117 3.03 2.21 -7.17
N LEU A 118 2.07 1.47 -7.72
CA LEU A 118 2.30 0.28 -8.52
C LEU A 118 1.64 0.45 -9.88
N THR A 119 2.43 0.32 -10.94
CA THR A 119 1.88 0.15 -12.28
C THR A 119 1.62 -1.33 -12.52
N ILE A 120 0.36 -1.69 -12.81
CA ILE A 120 -0.04 -3.05 -13.11
C ILE A 120 0.52 -3.47 -14.47
N GLY A 121 1.16 -4.63 -14.53
CA GLY A 121 1.86 -5.14 -15.72
C GLY A 121 3.29 -4.63 -15.85
N SER A 122 3.84 -3.99 -14.80
CA SER A 122 5.22 -3.47 -14.82
C SER A 122 6.27 -4.58 -14.68
N GLY A 123 5.91 -5.69 -14.03
CA GLY A 123 6.84 -6.78 -13.71
C GLY A 123 7.91 -6.38 -12.69
N LEU A 124 7.66 -5.32 -11.91
CA LEU A 124 8.57 -4.88 -10.84
C LEU A 124 8.36 -5.68 -9.55
N TYR A 125 7.14 -6.17 -9.35
CA TYR A 125 6.79 -7.01 -8.20
C TYR A 125 6.98 -8.50 -8.53
N ILE A 126 6.86 -9.35 -7.51
CA ILE A 126 6.94 -10.81 -7.67
C ILE A 126 5.87 -11.25 -8.66
N ASP A 127 6.20 -12.25 -9.50
CA ASP A 127 5.25 -12.88 -10.41
C ASP A 127 3.94 -13.23 -9.69
N ASP A 128 2.83 -13.16 -10.44
CA ASP A 128 1.44 -13.32 -9.97
C ASP A 128 0.95 -12.25 -8.97
N PHE A 129 1.78 -11.34 -8.47
CA PHE A 129 1.34 -10.29 -7.53
C PHE A 129 0.37 -9.30 -8.20
N GLU A 130 0.82 -8.71 -9.32
CA GLU A 130 0.10 -7.62 -9.99
C GLU A 130 -1.20 -8.12 -10.63
N GLU A 131 -1.19 -9.33 -11.17
CA GLU A 131 -2.34 -9.95 -11.85
C GLU A 131 -3.53 -10.17 -10.90
N GLN A 132 -3.26 -10.48 -9.63
CA GLN A 132 -4.30 -10.68 -8.61
C GLN A 132 -5.01 -9.40 -8.20
N LEU A 133 -4.45 -8.22 -8.52
CA LEU A 133 -5.08 -6.92 -8.26
C LEU A 133 -6.02 -6.48 -9.38
N ILE A 134 -5.89 -7.07 -10.57
CA ILE A 134 -6.74 -6.75 -11.73
C ILE A 134 -8.21 -7.03 -11.40
N GLY A 135 -9.08 -6.07 -11.72
CA GLY A 135 -10.52 -6.13 -11.48
C GLY A 135 -10.95 -5.71 -10.07
N SER A 136 -10.01 -5.39 -9.19
CA SER A 136 -10.30 -4.80 -7.88
C SER A 136 -10.57 -3.31 -7.99
N HIS A 137 -11.20 -2.71 -6.98
CA HIS A 137 -11.63 -1.30 -6.99
C HIS A 137 -10.97 -0.51 -5.87
N PRO A 138 -10.90 0.83 -5.96
CA PRO A 138 -10.52 1.67 -4.83
C PRO A 138 -11.33 1.36 -3.56
N GLY A 139 -10.62 1.18 -2.46
CA GLY A 139 -11.13 0.77 -1.15
C GLY A 139 -11.20 -0.73 -0.91
N ASP A 140 -10.97 -1.57 -1.92
CA ASP A 140 -10.96 -3.03 -1.77
C ASP A 140 -9.70 -3.51 -1.04
N THR A 141 -9.87 -4.57 -0.25
CA THR A 141 -8.77 -5.32 0.36
C THR A 141 -8.72 -6.72 -0.26
N VAL A 142 -7.58 -7.08 -0.82
CA VAL A 142 -7.33 -8.33 -1.55
C VAL A 142 -6.22 -9.12 -0.84
N GLU A 143 -6.42 -10.43 -0.65
CA GLU A 143 -5.35 -11.33 -0.22
C GLU A 143 -4.65 -11.88 -1.46
N VAL A 144 -3.41 -11.46 -1.67
CA VAL A 144 -2.55 -11.85 -2.78
C VAL A 144 -1.59 -12.93 -2.32
N HIS A 145 -1.62 -14.08 -2.98
CA HIS A 145 -0.80 -15.23 -2.66
C HIS A 145 0.32 -15.37 -3.68
N VAL A 146 1.58 -15.35 -3.24
CA VAL A 146 2.74 -15.46 -4.12
C VAL A 146 3.82 -16.35 -3.53
N THR A 147 4.71 -16.85 -4.39
CA THR A 147 5.91 -17.57 -3.99
C THR A 147 7.13 -16.75 -4.42
N PHE A 148 8.02 -16.44 -3.49
CA PHE A 148 9.25 -15.73 -3.81
C PHE A 148 10.14 -16.55 -4.76
N PRO A 149 10.83 -15.93 -5.73
CA PRO A 149 11.73 -16.64 -6.63
C PRO A 149 12.89 -17.30 -5.86
N ASN A 150 13.49 -18.32 -6.46
CA ASN A 150 14.65 -19.00 -5.90
C ASN A 150 15.81 -19.01 -6.92
N PRO A 151 16.87 -18.21 -6.71
CA PRO A 151 17.14 -17.38 -5.53
C PRO A 151 16.43 -16.01 -5.56
N TYR A 152 16.03 -15.50 -4.39
CA TYR A 152 15.60 -14.09 -4.22
C TYR A 152 16.78 -13.27 -3.69
N THR A 153 17.37 -12.47 -4.58
CA THR A 153 18.63 -11.76 -4.30
C THR A 153 18.49 -10.61 -3.31
N GLY A 154 17.30 -9.97 -3.24
CA GLY A 154 17.03 -8.86 -2.33
C GLY A 154 16.92 -9.28 -0.86
N ASN A 155 16.44 -10.51 -0.61
CA ASN A 155 16.40 -11.09 0.73
C ASN A 155 16.50 -12.63 0.64
N PRO A 156 17.71 -13.20 0.77
CA PRO A 156 17.93 -14.64 0.59
C PRO A 156 17.06 -15.52 1.48
N ASP A 157 16.68 -15.04 2.67
CA ASP A 157 15.86 -15.78 3.64
C ASP A 157 14.42 -16.01 3.15
N LEU A 158 13.97 -15.23 2.16
CA LEU A 158 12.65 -15.36 1.54
C LEU A 158 12.66 -16.28 0.31
N SER A 159 13.82 -16.68 -0.19
CA SER A 159 13.94 -17.45 -1.45
C SER A 159 13.09 -18.73 -1.43
N GLY A 160 12.17 -18.86 -2.39
CA GLY A 160 11.31 -20.04 -2.54
C GLY A 160 10.25 -20.20 -1.44
N LYS A 161 10.01 -19.19 -0.60
CA LYS A 161 8.96 -19.22 0.42
C LYS A 161 7.62 -18.73 -0.14
N ASP A 162 6.54 -19.32 0.36
CA ASP A 162 5.19 -18.83 0.11
C ASP A 162 4.87 -17.66 1.04
N ALA A 163 4.23 -16.63 0.50
CA ALA A 163 3.84 -15.44 1.21
C ALA A 163 2.41 -15.03 0.87
N VAL A 164 1.78 -14.36 1.84
CA VAL A 164 0.45 -13.77 1.68
C VAL A 164 0.56 -12.28 1.94
N PHE A 165 0.16 -11.49 0.95
CA PHE A 165 0.08 -10.04 1.04
C PHE A 165 -1.38 -9.63 1.18
N THR A 166 -1.72 -8.96 2.28
CA THR A 166 -2.99 -8.25 2.38
C THR A 166 -2.81 -6.88 1.75
N VAL A 167 -3.35 -6.67 0.56
CA VAL A 167 -3.22 -5.44 -0.23
C VAL A 167 -4.52 -4.65 -0.16
N THR A 168 -4.44 -3.35 0.10
CA THR A 168 -5.56 -2.40 0.04
C THR A 168 -5.30 -1.42 -1.09
N ILE A 169 -6.31 -1.19 -1.94
CA ILE A 169 -6.20 -0.25 -3.04
C ILE A 169 -6.70 1.11 -2.57
N ASN A 170 -5.83 2.10 -2.50
CA ASN A 170 -6.19 3.45 -2.08
C ASN A 170 -6.84 4.24 -3.22
N GLY A 171 -6.38 4.04 -4.46
CA GLY A 171 -6.93 4.71 -5.64
C GLY A 171 -6.23 4.34 -6.94
N ILE A 172 -6.78 4.83 -8.05
CA ILE A 172 -6.25 4.66 -9.41
C ILE A 172 -5.92 6.04 -9.97
N TYR A 173 -4.71 6.20 -10.50
CA TYR A 173 -4.26 7.43 -11.14
C TYR A 173 -4.90 7.58 -12.53
N GLN A 174 -5.41 8.79 -12.85
CA GLN A 174 -6.04 9.16 -14.12
C GLN A 174 -5.47 10.44 -14.71
#